data_AF-A0A9X2WUE4-F1
#
_entry.id   AF-A0A9X2WUE4-F1
#
_cell.length_a   1.000
_cell.length_b   1.000
_cell.length_c   1.000
_cell.angle_alpha   90.00
_cell.angle_beta   90.00
_cell.angle_gamma   90.00
#
_symmetry.space_group_name_H-M   'P 1'
#
loop_
_entity.id
_entity.type
_entity.pdbx_description
1 polymer ?
#
loop_
_entity_poly.entity_id
_entity_poly.type
_entity_poly.pdbx_seq_one_letter_code
_entity_poly.pdbx_strand_id
1 'polypeptide(L)' 'MLFRPVRVFVTTLLLTAFSFLIMFLVQLSELTCVDDLSELKDIVAKRDQTGDTTAVNFDVGFDKEKNQWCYIETSQ' A
#
# COMPACT_ATOMS: atom_id res chain seq x y z
N MET A 1 20.04 27.25 -29.90
CA MET A 1 20.38 26.21 -28.89
C MET A 1 19.29 26.10 -27.82
N LEU A 2 18.02 25.92 -28.20
CA LEU A 2 16.87 25.88 -27.27
C LEU A 2 16.42 24.46 -26.90
N PHE A 3 16.88 23.45 -27.64
CA PHE A 3 16.45 22.05 -27.46
C PHE A 3 17.02 21.34 -26.23
N ARG A 4 18.17 21.82 -25.71
CA ARG A 4 18.85 21.23 -24.55
C ARG A 4 18.10 21.46 -23.23
N PRO A 5 17.70 22.69 -22.87
CA PRO A 5 16.97 22.93 -21.62
C PRO A 5 15.58 22.30 -21.63
N VAL A 6 14.89 22.30 -22.77
CA VAL A 6 13.57 21.66 -22.91
C VAL A 6 13.66 20.14 -22.68
N ARG A 7 14.68 19.47 -23.25
CA ARG A 7 14.90 18.03 -22.99
C ARG A 7 15.14 17.76 -21.52
N VAL A 8 15.99 18.55 -20.85
CA VAL A 8 16.29 18.37 -19.43
C VAL A 8 15.01 18.53 -18.59
N PHE A 9 14.21 19.56 -18.89
CA PHE A 9 12.97 19.82 -18.18
C PHE A 9 11.94 18.68 -18.33
N VAL A 10 11.79 18.14 -19.53
CA VAL A 10 10.89 17.00 -19.79
C VAL A 10 11.39 15.75 -19.07
N THR A 11 12.71 15.48 -19.09
CA THR A 11 13.27 14.32 -18.38
C THR A 11 13.12 14.43 -16.86
N THR A 12 13.31 15.62 -16.29
CA THR A 12 13.11 15.82 -14.85
C THR A 12 11.65 15.67 -14.45
N LEU A 13 10.73 16.16 -15.28
CA LEU A 13 9.28 16.02 -15.04
C LEU A 13 8.84 14.56 -15.10
N LEU A 14 9.33 13.81 -16.09
CA LEU A 14 9.05 12.37 -16.21
C LEU A 14 9.62 11.58 -15.02
N LEU A 15 10.84 11.89 -14.59
CA LEU A 15 11.47 11.23 -13.44
C LEU A 15 10.72 11.51 -12.13
N THR A 16 10.21 12.73 -11.94
CA THR A 16 9.42 13.08 -10.75
C THR A 16 8.06 12.38 -10.77
N ALA A 17 7.36 12.40 -11.91
CA ALA A 17 6.10 11.69 -12.05
C ALA A 17 6.27 10.18 -11.83
N PHE A 18 7.33 9.59 -12.39
CA PHE A 18 7.62 8.16 -12.22
C PHE A 18 7.97 7.80 -10.77
N SER A 19 8.77 8.63 -10.10
CA SER A 19 9.10 8.44 -8.67
C SER A 19 7.85 8.48 -7.79
N PHE A 20 6.91 9.39 -8.08
CA PHE A 20 5.64 9.47 -7.37
C PHE A 20 4.78 8.22 -7.62
N LEU A 21 4.72 7.75 -8.86
CA LEU A 21 3.98 6.55 -9.24
C LEU A 21 4.54 5.30 -8.52
N ILE A 22 5.86 5.19 -8.36
CA ILE A 22 6.48 4.12 -7.58
C ILE A 22 6.08 4.19 -6.11
N MET A 23 6.16 5.35 -5.46
CA MET A 23 5.75 5.49 -4.06
C MET A 23 4.27 5.12 -3.86
N PHE A 24 3.41 5.54 -4.78
CA PHE A 24 1.99 5.22 -4.76
C PHE A 24 1.74 3.71 -4.92
N LEU A 25 2.46 3.05 -5.83
CA LEU A 25 2.38 1.59 -5.98
C LEU A 25 2.89 0.85 -4.73
N VAL A 26 3.93 1.36 -4.08
CA VAL A 26 4.44 0.80 -2.83
C VAL A 26 3.38 0.88 -1.73
N GLN A 27 2.71 2.03 -1.58
CA GLN A 27 1.62 2.20 -0.60
C GLN A 27 0.42 1.28 -0.90
N LEU A 28 0.05 1.11 -2.17
CA LEU A 28 -0.98 0.16 -2.57
C LEU A 28 -0.60 -1.30 -2.30
N SER A 29 0.69 -1.60 -2.30
CA SER A 29 1.24 -2.92 -2.01
C SER A 29 1.64 -3.13 -0.55
N GLU A 30 1.19 -2.27 0.38
CA GLU A 30 1.42 -2.43 1.81
C GLU A 30 0.69 -3.68 2.33
N LEU A 31 1.31 -4.82 2.05
CA LEU A 31 1.07 -6.11 2.65
C LEU A 31 1.31 -5.92 4.14
N THR A 32 0.23 -5.83 4.90
CA THR A 32 0.33 -5.56 6.32
C THR A 32 0.58 -6.90 7.00
N CYS A 33 1.77 -7.08 7.58
CA CYS A 33 2.15 -8.31 8.24
C CYS A 33 2.03 -8.17 9.76
N VAL A 34 1.35 -9.14 10.38
CA VAL A 34 1.16 -9.29 11.82
C VAL A 34 1.74 -10.62 12.27
N ASP A 35 2.28 -10.65 13.49
CA ASP A 35 2.87 -11.88 14.05
C ASP A 35 1.79 -12.92 14.34
N ASP A 36 0.60 -12.47 14.75
CA ASP A 36 -0.52 -13.34 15.09
C ASP A 36 -1.80 -12.89 14.37
N LEU A 37 -2.48 -13.83 13.72
CA LEU A 37 -3.73 -13.56 12.98
C LEU A 37 -4.84 -13.05 13.91
N SER A 38 -4.74 -13.31 15.21
CA SER A 38 -5.66 -12.79 16.22
C SER A 38 -5.64 -11.26 16.33
N GLU A 39 -4.52 -10.59 16.01
CA GLU A 39 -4.42 -9.12 16.00
C GLU A 39 -5.31 -8.48 14.93
N LEU A 40 -5.60 -9.20 13.85
CA LEU A 40 -6.51 -8.74 12.79
C LEU A 40 -7.92 -8.45 13.35
N LYS A 41 -8.36 -9.23 14.35
CA LYS A 41 -9.65 -9.04 15.02
C LYS A 41 -9.70 -7.73 15.79
N ASP A 42 -8.59 -7.32 16.41
CA ASP A 42 -8.50 -6.06 17.15
C ASP A 42 -8.50 -4.85 16.21
N ILE A 43 -7.93 -5.00 15.01
CA ILE A 43 -7.96 -3.98 13.96
C ILE A 43 -9.39 -3.79 13.44
N VAL A 44 -10.11 -4.87 13.17
CA VAL A 44 -11.53 -4.82 12.76
C VAL A 44 -12.39 -4.24 13.89
N ALA A 45 -12.18 -4.65 15.14
CA ALA A 45 -12.92 -4.15 16.29
C ALA A 45 -12.72 -2.64 16.53
N LYS A 46 -11.50 -2.12 16.33
CA LYS A 46 -11.25 -0.68 16.40
C LYS A 46 -12.00 0.10 15.31
N ARG A 47 -12.13 -0.49 14.11
CA ARG A 47 -12.82 0.17 13.00
C ARG A 47 -14.33 0.28 13.24
N ASP A 48 -14.94 -0.78 13.77
CA ASP A 48 -16.35 -0.79 14.16
C ASP A 48 -16.65 0.29 15.23
N GLN A 49 -15.72 0.50 16.17
CA GLN A 49 -15.83 1.61 17.15
C GLN A 49 -15.75 3.00 16.53
N THR A 50 -15.18 3.14 15.34
CA THR A 50 -15.06 4.42 14.63
C THR A 50 -16.31 4.75 13.81
N GLY A 51 -17.30 3.84 13.78
CA GLY A 51 -18.55 4.00 13.02
C GLY A 51 -18.41 3.74 11.52
N ASP A 52 -17.27 3.21 11.09
CA ASP A 52 -17.01 2.86 9.69
C ASP A 52 -17.53 1.44 9.42
N THR A 53 -18.61 1.38 8.63
CA THR A 53 -19.36 0.16 8.31
C THR A 53 -19.00 -0.40 6.93
N THR A 54 -17.90 0.08 6.34
CA THR A 54 -17.45 -0.33 5.02
C THR A 54 -17.12 -1.82 5.02
N ALA A 55 -17.72 -2.57 4.09
CA ALA A 55 -17.42 -3.99 3.90
C ALA A 55 -16.00 -4.13 3.35
N VAL A 56 -15.12 -4.73 4.15
CA VAL A 56 -13.74 -5.01 3.78
C VAL A 56 -13.47 -6.50 3.76
N ASN A 57 -12.82 -6.93 2.69
CA ASN A 57 -12.27 -8.27 2.57
C ASN A 57 -10.79 -8.22 2.94
N PHE A 58 -10.38 -9.17 3.78
CA PHE A 58 -8.98 -9.39 4.09
C PHE A 58 -8.52 -10.64 3.35
N ASP A 59 -7.65 -10.46 2.36
CA ASP A 59 -6.93 -11.58 1.77
C ASP A 59 -5.71 -11.86 2.66
N VAL A 60 -5.60 -13.08 3.18
CA VAL A 60 -4.62 -13.45 4.21
C VAL A 60 -3.72 -14.56 3.70
N GLY A 61 -2.41 -14.34 3.75
CA GLY A 61 -1.38 -15.33 3.44
C GLY A 61 -0.38 -15.50 4.60
N PHE A 62 0.08 -16.72 4.83
CA PHE A 62 1.15 -16.97 5.79
C PHE A 62 2.51 -16.97 5.09
N ASP A 63 3.39 -16.06 5.50
CA ASP A 63 4.78 -16.01 5.05
C ASP A 63 5.62 -16.98 5.90
N LYS A 64 6.05 -18.09 5.28
CA LYS A 64 6.86 -19.12 5.94
C LYS A 64 8.31 -18.71 6.18
N GLU A 65 8.85 -17.75 5.43
CA GLU A 65 10.23 -17.30 5.60
C GLU A 65 10.35 -16.36 6.80
N LYS A 66 9.31 -15.55 7.03
CA LYS A 66 9.25 -14.60 8.15
C LYS A 66 8.47 -15.15 9.35
N ASN A 67 7.75 -16.24 9.18
CA ASN A 67 6.85 -16.82 10.19
C ASN A 67 5.79 -15.81 10.67
N GLN A 68 5.23 -15.04 9.73
CA GLN A 68 4.27 -13.96 9.97
C GLN A 68 3.03 -14.11 9.08
N TRP A 69 1.90 -13.61 9.55
CA TRP A 69 0.66 -13.53 8.79
C TRP A 69 0.58 -12.19 8.07
N CYS A 70 0.53 -12.20 6.74
CA CYS A 70 0.38 -10.98 5.97
C CYS A 70 -1.02 -10.91 5.38
N TYR A 71 -1.62 -9.73 5.40
CA TYR A 71 -2.93 -9.51 4.84
C TYR A 71 -2.96 -8.28 3.93
N ILE A 72 -3.84 -8.33 2.94
CA ILE A 72 -4.21 -7.21 2.10
C ILE A 72 -5.67 -6.88 2.39
N GLU A 73 -5.90 -5.65 2.81
CA GLU A 73 -7.23 -5.12 2.92
C GLU A 73 -7.72 -4.67 1.55
N THR A 74 -8.87 -5.20 1.13
CA THR A 74 -9.56 -4.77 -0.08
C THR A 74 -10.97 -4.32 0.29
N SER A 75 -11.26 -3.03 0.07
CA SER A 75 -12.63 -2.50 0.11
C SER A 75 -13.42 -3.00 -1.09
N GLN A 76 -14.63 -3.52 -0.86
CA GLN A 76 -15.58 -3.81 -1.95
C GLN A 76 -16.19 -2.54 -2.54
#